data_AF-A0A128FE03-F1
#
_entry.id   AF-A0A128FE03-F1
#
_cell.length_a   1.000
_cell.length_b   1.000
_cell.length_c   1.000
_cell.angle_alpha   90.00
_cell.angle_beta   90.00
_cell.angle_gamma   90.00
#
_symmetry.space_group_name_H-M   'P 1'
#
loop_
_entity.id
_entity.type
_entity.pdbx_description
1 polymer ?
#
loop_
_entity_poly.entity_id
_entity_poly.type
_entity_poly.pdbx_seq_one_letter_code
_entity_poly.pdbx_strand_id
1 'polypeptide(L)' 'MMFEIRIVSKGLYCHRSGDYFSFLGYFLEQLSGVFGAVTIEDV' A
#
# COMPACT_ATOMS: atom_id res chain seq x y z
N MET A 1 -11.45 -11.69 -9.50
CA MET A 1 -11.76 -10.55 -8.62
C MET A 1 -10.81 -9.43 -9.01
N MET A 2 -11.30 -8.22 -9.28
CA MET A 2 -10.46 -7.09 -9.74
C MET A 2 -9.89 -6.37 -8.51
N PHE A 3 -8.58 -6.10 -8.49
CA PHE A 3 -7.94 -5.31 -7.44
C PHE A 3 -8.29 -3.82 -7.63
N GLU A 4 -8.73 -3.15 -6.56
CA GLU A 4 -9.14 -1.74 -6.57
C GLU A 4 -8.45 -1.00 -5.42
N ILE A 5 -7.88 0.16 -5.74
CA ILE A 5 -7.34 1.12 -4.77
C ILE A 5 -8.10 2.44 -4.93
N ARG A 6 -8.53 3.02 -3.81
CA ARG A 6 -9.12 4.35 -3.74
C ARG A 6 -8.20 5.29 -2.98
N ILE A 7 -7.97 6.48 -3.54
CA ILE A 7 -7.30 7.56 -2.82
C ILE A 7 -8.33 8.22 -1.90
N VAL A 8 -8.03 8.30 -0.61
CA VAL A 8 -8.85 8.98 0.40
C VAL A 8 -8.06 10.13 1.02
N SER A 9 -8.72 11.01 1.77
CA SER A 9 -8.12 12.26 2.25
C SER A 9 -6.81 12.10 3.06
N LYS A 10 -6.55 10.91 3.61
CA LYS A 10 -5.37 10.61 4.42
C LYS A 10 -4.66 9.31 4.05
N GLY A 11 -4.85 8.78 2.85
CA GLY A 11 -4.17 7.55 2.46
C GLY A 11 -4.81 6.79 1.31
N LEU A 12 -4.62 5.47 1.34
CA LEU A 12 -5.12 4.54 0.33
C LEU A 12 -6.06 3.54 0.99
N TYR A 13 -7.21 3.31 0.36
CA TYR A 13 -8.14 2.26 0.74
C TYR A 13 -8.11 1.16 -0.32
N CYS A 14 -7.92 -0.09 0.10
CA CYS A 14 -8.00 -1.25 -0.78
C CYS A 14 -8.45 -2.50 0.01
N HIS A 15 -9.05 -3.45 -0.69
CA HIS A 15 -9.47 -4.71 -0.09
C HIS A 15 -8.26 -5.62 0.16
N ARG A 16 -8.14 -6.17 1.38
CA ARG A 16 -7.08 -7.13 1.76
C ARG A 16 -7.32 -8.51 1.17
N SER A 17 -7.14 -8.63 -0.13
CA SER A 17 -7.41 -9.86 -0.88
C SER A 17 -6.72 -9.84 -2.24
N GLY A 18 -6.39 -11.01 -2.77
CA GLY A 18 -5.77 -11.14 -4.09
C GLY A 18 -4.45 -10.37 -4.18
N ASP A 19 -4.34 -9.47 -5.15
CA ASP A 19 -3.12 -8.74 -5.48
C ASP A 19 -2.70 -7.68 -4.43
N TYR A 20 -3.46 -7.54 -3.33
CA TYR A 20 -3.14 -6.62 -2.22
C TYR A 20 -1.71 -6.75 -1.72
N PHE A 21 -1.23 -7.98 -1.46
CA PHE A 21 0.10 -8.20 -0.90
C PHE A 21 1.21 -7.86 -1.90
N SER A 22 0.99 -8.13 -3.19
CA SER A 22 1.91 -7.76 -4.26
C SER A 22 2.01 -6.25 -4.41
N PHE A 23 0.86 -5.55 -4.38
CA PHE A 23 0.83 -4.09 -4.35
C PHE A 23 1.55 -3.53 -3.13
N LEU A 24 1.26 -4.05 -1.93
CA LEU A 24 1.87 -3.59 -0.69
C LEU A 24 3.39 -3.73 -0.73
N GLY A 25 3.92 -4.87 -1.20
CA GLY A 25 5.36 -5.08 -1.35
C GLY A 25 5.99 -4.04 -2.29
N TYR A 26 5.41 -3.86 -3.48
CA TYR A 26 5.89 -2.86 -4.45
C TYR A 26 5.85 -1.44 -3.87
N PHE A 27 4.76 -1.08 -3.20
CA PHE A 27 4.58 0.24 -2.60
C PHE A 27 5.65 0.52 -1.53
N LEU A 28 5.95 -0.47 -0.68
CA LEU A 28 6.96 -0.33 0.36
C LEU A 28 8.38 -0.25 -0.18
N GLU A 29 8.68 -1.00 -1.24
CA GLU A 29 9.97 -0.89 -1.92
C GLU A 29 10.19 0.52 -2.47
N GLN A 30 9.19 1.09 -3.16
CA GLN A 30 9.29 2.46 -3.68
C GLN A 30 9.40 3.50 -2.56
N LEU A 31 8.60 3.38 -1.49
CA LEU A 31 8.66 4.31 -0.36
C LEU A 31 10.00 4.26 0.37
N SER A 32 10.49 3.05 0.65
CA SER A 32 11.75 2.88 1.37
C SER A 32 12.97 3.32 0.57
N GLY A 33 12.92 3.21 -0.76
CA GLY A 33 13.94 3.76 -1.65
C GLY A 33 14.02 5.30 -1.60
N VAL A 34 12.91 5.98 -1.33
CA VAL A 34 12.84 7.45 -1.28
C VAL A 34 13.09 7.99 0.14
N PHE A 35 12.50 7.36 1.16
CA PHE A 35 12.47 7.88 2.53
C PHE A 35 13.34 7.10 3.52
N GLY A 36 13.97 6.00 3.11
CA GLY A 36 14.71 5.11 3.99
C GLY A 36 13.79 4.15 4.75
N ALA A 37 14.14 3.80 5.99
CA ALA A 37 13.30 2.91 6.79
C ALA A 37 11.93 3.56 7.08
N VAL A 38 10.84 2.85 6.72
CA VAL A 38 9.47 3.32 6.90
C VAL A 38 8.73 2.48 7.93
N THR A 39 7.90 3.14 8.76
CA THR A 39 6.96 2.49 9.67
C THR A 39 5.56 2.60 9.08
N ILE A 40 4.86 1.47 8.98
CA ILE A 40 3.47 1.44 8.55
C ILE A 40 2.60 1.25 9.79
N GLU A 41 1.61 2.11 9.94
CA GLU A 41 0.54 1.94 10.92
C GLU A 41 -0.71 1.49 10.18
N ASP A 42 -1.21 0.32 10.55
CA ASP A 42 -2.47 -0.22 10.03
C ASP A 42 -3.60 0.22 10.96
N VAL A 43 -4.49 1.09 10.47
CA VAL A 43 -5.60 1.72 11.24
C VAL A 43 -6.95 1.11 10.91
#